data_AF-A0A953XFX5-F1
#
_entry.id   AF-A0A953XFX5-F1
#
_cell.length_a   1.000
_cell.length_b   1.000
_cell.length_c   1.000
_cell.angle_alpha   90.00
_cell.angle_beta   90.00
_cell.angle_gamma   90.00
#
_symmetry.space_group_name_H-M   'P 1'
#
loop_
_entity.id
_entity.type
_entity.pdbx_description
1 polymer ?
#
loop_
_entity_poly.entity_id
_entity_poly.type
_entity_poly.pdbx_seq_one_letter_code
_entity_poly.pdbx_strand_id
1 'polypeptide(L)'
;MGDIEKGKDEFETGRWSKAYALFQKALEGRNDSAREIAEVRLLMARCLAQMGEPEQAETELKDVKQRLSDQDAELVKEFERAWREVEDTRKLDKEEIARRRAAAKAERN
;
A
#
# COMPACT_ATOMS: atom_id res chain seq x y z
N MET A 1 -10.42 -2.95 -17.75
CA MET A 1 -9.90 -3.24 -16.41
C MET A 1 -8.63 -2.43 -16.22
N GLY A 2 -8.71 -1.36 -15.41
CA GLY A 2 -7.58 -0.47 -15.16
C GLY A 2 -6.51 -1.13 -14.31
N ASP A 3 -5.28 -0.62 -14.32
CA ASP A 3 -4.18 -1.18 -13.52
C ASP A 3 -4.50 -1.14 -12.00
N ILE A 4 -5.31 -0.17 -11.53
CA ILE A 4 -5.80 -0.11 -10.14
C ILE A 4 -6.76 -1.25 -9.80
N GLU A 5 -7.71 -1.58 -10.67
CA GLU A 5 -8.67 -2.66 -10.42
C GLU A 5 -7.95 -4.01 -10.34
N LYS A 6 -7.05 -4.27 -11.29
CA LYS A 6 -6.19 -5.46 -11.25
C LYS A 6 -5.33 -5.49 -9.98
N GLY A 7 -4.83 -4.34 -9.56
CA GLY A 7 -4.06 -4.24 -8.32
C GLY A 7 -4.88 -4.62 -7.09
N LYS A 8 -6.16 -4.22 -7.02
CA LYS A 8 -7.07 -4.61 -5.96
C LYS A 8 -7.37 -6.12 -5.98
N ASP A 9 -7.60 -6.69 -7.16
CA ASP A 9 -7.81 -8.14 -7.30
C ASP A 9 -6.58 -8.93 -6.82
N GLU A 10 -5.37 -8.51 -7.23
CA GLU A 10 -4.13 -9.14 -6.77
C GLU A 10 -3.95 -8.97 -5.25
N PHE A 11 -4.31 -7.80 -4.68
CA PHE A 11 -4.27 -7.55 -3.24
C PHE A 11 -5.20 -8.51 -2.46
N GLU A 12 -6.43 -8.70 -2.93
CA GLU A 12 -7.40 -9.61 -2.31
C GLU A 12 -6.97 -11.08 -2.41
N THR A 13 -6.29 -11.46 -3.49
CA THR A 13 -5.72 -12.81 -3.65
C THR A 13 -4.41 -13.02 -2.88
N GLY A 14 -3.95 -12.04 -2.10
CA GLY A 14 -2.73 -12.11 -1.30
C GLY A 14 -1.44 -11.95 -2.10
N ARG A 15 -1.53 -11.55 -3.38
CA ARG A 15 -0.37 -11.30 -4.26
C ARG A 15 0.08 -9.85 -4.14
N TRP A 16 0.51 -9.47 -2.94
CA TRP A 16 0.78 -8.08 -2.57
C TRP A 16 1.94 -7.46 -3.37
N SER A 17 2.92 -8.25 -3.80
CA SER A 17 4.03 -7.71 -4.62
C SER A 17 3.55 -7.33 -6.02
N LYS A 18 2.63 -8.12 -6.58
CA LYS A 18 2.04 -7.86 -7.90
C LYS A 18 1.07 -6.70 -7.84
N ALA A 19 0.25 -6.65 -6.78
CA ALA A 19 -0.61 -5.52 -6.49
C ALA A 19 0.17 -4.21 -6.40
N TYR A 20 1.27 -4.19 -5.63
CA TYR A 20 2.14 -3.02 -5.51
C TYR A 20 2.69 -2.55 -6.87
N ALA A 21 3.17 -3.47 -7.71
CA ALA A 21 3.69 -3.12 -9.03
C ALA A 21 2.61 -2.51 -9.95
N LEU A 22 1.37 -3.03 -9.87
CA LEU A 22 0.24 -2.49 -10.61
C LEU A 22 -0.15 -1.09 -10.13
N PHE A 23 -0.14 -0.85 -8.81
CA PHE A 23 -0.39 0.48 -8.25
C PHE A 23 0.71 1.48 -8.59
N GLN A 24 1.97 1.07 -8.55
CA GLN A 24 3.09 1.92 -8.97
C GLN A 24 2.96 2.31 -10.44
N LYS A 25 2.66 1.33 -11.31
CA LYS A 25 2.40 1.59 -12.73
C LYS A 25 1.18 2.49 -12.93
N ALA A 26 0.16 2.36 -12.09
CA ALA A 26 -0.99 3.26 -12.09
C ALA A 26 -0.65 4.68 -11.61
N LEU A 27 0.47 4.93 -10.95
CA LEU A 27 0.94 6.30 -10.68
C LEU A 27 1.83 6.83 -11.82
N GLU A 28 2.54 5.96 -12.54
CA GLU A 28 3.40 6.33 -13.66
C GLU A 28 2.58 6.85 -14.85
N GLY A 29 2.67 8.16 -15.11
CA GLY A 29 2.08 8.80 -16.28
C GLY A 29 0.66 9.34 -16.11
N ARG A 30 0.14 9.39 -14.87
CA ARG A 30 -1.16 9.98 -14.56
C ARG A 30 -1.04 11.43 -14.07
N ASN A 31 -1.95 12.28 -14.54
CA ASN A 31 -2.13 13.66 -14.10
C ASN A 31 -3.44 13.74 -13.26
N ASP A 32 -3.58 12.78 -12.36
CA ASP A 32 -4.78 12.55 -11.56
C ASP A 32 -4.93 13.60 -10.45
N SER A 33 -6.12 13.66 -9.83
CA SER A 33 -6.35 14.52 -8.68
C SER A 33 -5.49 14.11 -7.48
N ALA A 34 -5.19 15.07 -6.60
CA ALA A 34 -4.43 14.79 -5.37
C ALA A 34 -5.08 13.68 -4.51
N ARG A 35 -6.41 13.56 -4.56
CA ARG A 35 -7.19 12.51 -3.91
C ARG A 35 -6.90 11.13 -4.52
N GLU A 36 -6.97 11.00 -5.83
CA GLU A 36 -6.72 9.71 -6.51
C GLU A 36 -5.28 9.24 -6.31
N ILE A 37 -4.31 10.17 -6.34
CA ILE A 37 -2.91 9.85 -6.00
C ILE A 37 -2.80 9.35 -4.56
N ALA A 38 -3.50 9.99 -3.62
CA ALA A 38 -3.52 9.56 -2.23
C ALA A 38 -4.15 8.17 -2.06
N GLU A 39 -5.27 7.88 -2.74
CA GLU A 39 -5.92 6.56 -2.70
C GLU A 39 -4.99 5.45 -3.21
N VAL A 40 -4.29 5.67 -4.33
CA VAL A 40 -3.35 4.68 -4.86
C VAL A 40 -2.15 4.47 -3.91
N ARG A 41 -1.62 5.55 -3.33
CA ARG A 41 -0.53 5.46 -2.34
C ARG A 41 -0.95 4.77 -1.04
N LEU A 42 -2.19 4.92 -0.60
CA LEU A 42 -2.74 4.14 0.51
C LEU A 42 -2.72 2.65 0.21
N LEU A 43 -3.15 2.25 -1.00
CA LEU A 43 -3.12 0.85 -1.41
C LEU A 43 -1.67 0.32 -1.47
N MET A 44 -0.73 1.11 -1.98
CA MET A 44 0.70 0.78 -1.96
C MET A 44 1.24 0.60 -0.54
N ALA A 45 0.92 1.50 0.39
CA ALA A 45 1.33 1.40 1.79
C ALA A 45 0.84 0.11 2.43
N ARG A 46 -0.42 -0.28 2.16
CA ARG A 46 -1.01 -1.52 2.67
C ARG A 46 -0.32 -2.75 2.09
N CYS A 47 0.01 -2.76 0.78
CA CYS A 47 0.83 -3.82 0.20
C CYS A 47 2.18 -3.95 0.93
N LEU A 48 2.89 -2.84 1.13
CA LEU A 48 4.18 -2.82 1.82
C LEU A 48 4.06 -3.34 3.26
N ALA A 49 3.00 -2.99 3.97
CA ALA A 49 2.72 -3.53 5.31
C ALA A 49 2.53 -5.06 5.29
N GLN A 50 1.81 -5.60 4.31
CA GLN A 50 1.62 -7.05 4.16
C GLN A 50 2.91 -7.77 3.75
N MET A 51 3.77 -7.13 2.95
CA MET A 51 5.07 -7.66 2.54
C MET A 51 6.14 -7.59 3.66
N GLY A 52 5.81 -7.02 4.82
CA GLY A 52 6.76 -6.88 5.93
C GLY A 52 7.75 -5.73 5.73
N GLU A 53 7.33 -4.68 5.03
CA GLU A 53 8.13 -3.47 4.74
C GLU A 53 7.51 -2.21 5.37
N PRO A 54 7.40 -2.16 6.72
CA PRO A 54 6.71 -1.08 7.41
C PRO A 54 7.40 0.29 7.30
N GLU A 55 8.70 0.34 6.99
CA GLU A 55 9.43 1.59 6.79
C GLU A 55 9.06 2.25 5.45
N GLN A 56 8.95 1.44 4.38
CA GLN A 56 8.52 1.92 3.08
C GLN A 56 7.04 2.31 3.12
N ALA A 57 6.22 1.49 3.79
CA ALA A 57 4.81 1.79 3.97
C ALA A 57 4.57 3.13 4.68
N GLU A 58 5.35 3.43 5.74
CA GLU A 58 5.26 4.72 6.43
C GLU A 58 5.61 5.90 5.51
N THR A 59 6.56 5.71 4.59
CA THR A 59 6.95 6.75 3.62
C THR A 59 5.78 7.10 2.71
N GLU A 60 5.10 6.09 2.17
CA GLU A 60 3.88 6.29 1.36
C GLU A 60 2.77 6.98 2.16
N LEU A 61 2.58 6.59 3.42
CA LEU A 61 1.57 7.23 4.28
C LEU A 61 1.90 8.68 4.59
N LYS A 62 3.17 9.04 4.81
CA LYS A 62 3.57 10.44 4.99
C LYS A 62 3.24 11.28 3.76
N ASP A 63 3.45 10.73 2.56
CA ASP A 63 3.07 11.39 1.30
C ASP A 63 1.56 11.59 1.18
N VAL A 64 0.77 10.59 1.58
CA VAL A 64 -0.69 10.70 1.66
C VAL A 64 -1.08 11.80 2.64
N LYS A 65 -0.52 11.81 3.85
CA LYS A 65 -0.85 12.78 4.90
C LYS A 65 -0.60 14.23 4.47
N GLN A 66 0.44 14.49 3.65
CA GLN A 66 0.70 15.83 3.10
C GLN A 66 -0.36 16.29 2.09
N ARG A 67 -1.08 15.34 1.46
CA ARG A 67 -2.08 15.57 0.41
C ARG A 67 -3.51 15.37 0.92
N LEU A 68 -3.66 14.79 2.11
CA LEU A 68 -4.91 14.49 2.76
C LEU A 68 -5.58 15.81 3.17
N SER A 69 -6.84 15.99 2.76
CA SER A 69 -7.70 17.04 3.29
C SER A 69 -8.55 16.45 4.42
N ASP A 70 -8.62 17.12 5.56
CA ASP A 70 -9.45 16.71 6.70
C ASP A 70 -10.96 16.66 6.37
N GLN A 71 -11.37 17.19 5.22
CA GLN A 71 -12.74 17.14 4.73
C GLN A 71 -13.09 15.79 4.06
N ASP A 72 -12.10 14.96 3.74
CA ASP A 72 -12.31 13.66 3.11
C ASP A 72 -12.35 12.53 4.15
N ALA A 73 -13.48 12.42 4.83
CA ALA A 73 -13.66 11.50 5.97
C ALA A 73 -13.46 10.02 5.60
N GLU A 74 -13.70 9.63 4.35
CA GLU A 74 -13.44 8.25 3.89
C GLU A 74 -11.94 8.00 3.73
N LEU A 75 -11.24 8.94 3.08
CA LEU A 75 -9.80 8.84 2.87
C LEU A 75 -9.03 8.89 4.20
N VAL A 76 -9.50 9.70 5.17
CA VAL A 76 -8.95 9.75 6.53
C VAL A 76 -9.10 8.39 7.23
N LYS A 77 -10.25 7.73 7.13
CA LYS A 77 -10.46 6.41 7.74
C LYS A 77 -9.55 5.34 7.13
N GLU A 78 -9.42 5.34 5.80
CA GLU A 78 -8.51 4.40 5.13
C GLU A 78 -7.05 4.69 5.44
N PHE A 79 -6.68 5.97 5.61
CA PHE A 79 -5.36 6.37 6.10
C PHE A 79 -5.08 5.84 7.50
N GLU A 80 -6.00 6.05 8.45
CA GLU A 80 -5.85 5.55 9.83
C GLU A 80 -5.75 4.02 9.88
N ARG A 81 -6.55 3.34 9.04
CA ARG A 81 -6.47 1.88 8.90
C ARG A 81 -5.11 1.43 8.38
N ALA A 82 -4.63 2.05 7.30
CA ALA A 82 -3.33 1.72 6.74
C ALA A 82 -2.19 2.01 7.73
N TRP A 83 -2.29 3.10 8.49
CA TRP A 83 -1.34 3.43 9.55
C TRP A 83 -1.30 2.36 10.64
N ARG A 84 -2.47 1.88 11.08
CA ARG A 84 -2.55 0.77 12.04
C ARG A 84 -1.94 -0.52 11.48
N GLU A 85 -2.21 -0.85 10.22
CA GLU A 85 -1.61 -2.02 9.56
C GLU A 85 -0.06 -1.92 9.57
N VAL A 86 0.51 -0.73 9.35
CA VAL A 86 1.97 -0.50 9.45
C VAL A 86 2.49 -0.68 10.88
N GLU A 87 1.80 -0.12 11.87
CA GLU A 87 2.18 -0.26 13.28
C GLU A 87 2.11 -1.71 13.76
N ASP A 88 1.09 -2.45 13.33
CA ASP A 88 0.96 -3.86 13.67
C ASP A 88 2.04 -4.70 13.00
N THR A 89 2.39 -4.40 11.74
CA THR A 89 3.55 -5.03 11.08
C THR A 89 4.85 -4.77 11.85
N ARG A 90 5.06 -3.59 12.46
CA ARG A 90 6.27 -3.30 13.27
C ARG A 90 6.37 -4.12 14.55
N LYS A 91 5.23 -4.59 15.07
CA LYS A 91 5.17 -5.40 16.29
C LYS A 91 5.41 -6.88 16.02
N LEU A 92 5.43 -7.30 14.75
CA LEU A 92 5.72 -8.67 14.37
C LEU A 92 7.17 -9.03 14.71
N ASP A 93 7.39 -10.30 14.99
CA ASP A 93 8.74 -10.80 15.17
C ASP A 93 9.52 -10.84 13.83
N LYS A 94 10.83 -11.00 13.94
CA LYS A 94 11.73 -10.99 12.79
C LYS A 94 11.51 -12.18 11.85
N GLU A 95 11.02 -13.31 12.37
CA GLU A 95 10.80 -14.52 11.57
C GLU A 95 9.59 -14.32 10.65
N GLU A 96 8.51 -13.77 11.17
CA GLU A 96 7.31 -13.44 10.42
C GLU A 96 7.57 -12.34 9.38
N ILE A 97 8.35 -11.31 9.74
CA ILE A 97 8.79 -10.30 8.75
C ILE A 97 9.63 -10.93 7.64
N ALA A 98 10.57 -11.81 7.99
CA ALA A 98 11.39 -12.50 6.99
C ALA A 98 10.55 -13.40 6.08
N ARG A 99 9.58 -14.12 6.65
CA ARG A 99 8.63 -14.96 5.91
C ARG A 99 7.82 -14.14 4.92
N ARG A 100 7.26 -13.00 5.33
CA ARG A 100 6.49 -12.10 4.45
C ARG A 100 7.34 -11.55 3.30
N ARG A 101 8.56 -11.11 3.58
CA ARG A 101 9.50 -10.64 2.55
C ARG A 101 9.90 -11.75 1.58
N ALA A 102 10.07 -12.98 2.08
CA ALA A 102 10.37 -14.13 1.23
C ALA A 102 9.20 -14.49 0.31
N ALA A 103 7.96 -14.47 0.82
CA ALA A 103 6.75 -14.68 0.02
C ALA A 103 6.61 -13.61 -1.08
N ALA A 104 6.76 -12.33 -0.71
CA ALA A 104 6.74 -11.22 -1.67
C ALA A 104 7.82 -11.34 -2.75
N LYS A 105 9.01 -11.83 -2.40
CA LYS A 105 10.08 -12.10 -3.37
C LYS A 105 9.72 -13.25 -4.32
N ALA A 106 9.09 -14.30 -3.81
CA ALA A 106 8.65 -15.44 -4.62
C ALA A 106 7.55 -15.05 -5.61
N GLU A 107 6.68 -14.10 -5.26
CA GLU A 107 5.63 -13.58 -6.16
C GLU A 107 6.18 -12.77 -7.35
N ARG A 108 7.38 -12.20 -7.23
CA ARG A 108 8.04 -11.42 -8.30
C ARG A 108 8.76 -12.28 -9.34
N ASN A 109 9.05 -13.54 -9.03
CA ASN A 109 9.70 -14.52 -9.93
C ASN A 109 8.66 -15.37 -10.66
#